data_AF-A0AAU5KWY1-F1
#
_entry.id   AF-A0AAU5KWY1-F1
#
_cell.length_a   1.000
_cell.length_b   1.000
_cell.length_c   1.000
_cell.angle_alpha   90.00
_cell.angle_beta   90.00
_cell.angle_gamma   90.00
#
_symmetry.space_group_name_H-M   'P 1'
#
loop_
_entity.id
_entity.type
_entity.pdbx_description
1 polymer ?
#
loop_
_entity_poly.entity_id
_entity_poly.type
_entity_poly.pdbx_seq_one_letter_code
_entity_poly.pdbx_strand_id
1 'polypeptide(L)'
;MFVFNLSSAFIAFFAVVGPPKVLLSFARLAATRSTHELRRLAAWSSLITALIGLVLAYSADFVTSLFHISDQSLQLAGGTIFFVYAVALVLGIHLGAGTGEDDDHLPNPMVDGIRELMLPYVASPLAVTAVLVGSLSKDDWGWRTTVVGAYLAVVAINYICVAALAPLMRRTHRTSLEVLSRLLGLLLAAVGVELFLNGLAGLGLHLPEAH
;
A
#
# COMPACT_ATOMS: atom_id res chain seq x y z
N MET A 1 -3.17 18.94 -17.59
CA MET A 1 -4.48 18.70 -16.92
C MET A 1 -4.76 17.20 -16.98
N PHE A 2 -4.27 16.44 -15.99
CA PHE A 2 -4.58 15.01 -15.91
C PHE A 2 -6.07 14.86 -15.64
N VAL A 3 -6.84 14.47 -16.66
CA VAL A 3 -8.22 14.03 -16.44
C VAL A 3 -8.12 12.78 -15.60
N PHE A 4 -8.37 12.90 -14.30
CA PHE A 4 -8.46 11.79 -13.38
C PHE A 4 -9.63 10.89 -13.83
N ASN A 5 -9.31 9.92 -14.68
CA ASN A 5 -10.16 8.83 -15.14
C ASN A 5 -9.91 7.60 -14.26
N LEU A 6 -10.85 6.64 -14.23
CA LEU A 6 -10.72 5.35 -13.53
C LEU A 6 -9.35 4.69 -13.78
N SER A 7 -8.85 4.79 -15.01
CA SER A 7 -7.54 4.28 -15.43
C SER A 7 -6.36 4.94 -14.69
N SER A 8 -6.39 6.26 -14.46
CA SER A 8 -5.32 6.95 -13.71
C SER A 8 -5.31 6.58 -12.22
N ALA A 9 -6.50 6.54 -11.59
CA ALA A 9 -6.63 6.11 -10.20
C ALA A 9 -6.21 4.64 -10.05
N PHE A 10 -6.61 3.78 -10.98
CA PHE A 10 -6.18 2.38 -11.02
C PHE A 10 -4.67 2.25 -11.16
N ILE A 11 -4.03 2.97 -12.09
CA ILE A 11 -2.57 2.93 -12.27
C ILE A 11 -1.86 3.41 -11.01
N ALA A 12 -2.34 4.48 -10.37
CA ALA A 12 -1.79 4.96 -9.11
C ALA A 12 -1.92 3.90 -8.00
N PHE A 13 -3.11 3.33 -7.80
CA PHE A 13 -3.32 2.26 -6.82
C PHE A 13 -2.50 1.01 -7.13
N PHE A 14 -2.35 0.65 -8.40
CA PHE A 14 -1.56 -0.50 -8.84
C PHE A 14 -0.05 -0.26 -8.60
N ALA A 15 0.46 0.95 -8.83
CA ALA A 15 1.85 1.27 -8.54
C ALA A 15 2.14 1.26 -7.03
N VAL A 16 1.20 1.74 -6.22
CA VAL A 16 1.38 1.95 -4.79
C VAL A 16 1.04 0.73 -3.93
N VAL A 17 -0.10 0.11 -4.22
CA VAL A 17 -0.70 -1.00 -3.44
C VAL A 17 -0.68 -2.31 -4.24
N GLY A 18 -0.24 -2.29 -5.50
CA GLY A 18 -0.42 -3.42 -6.39
C GLY A 18 0.52 -4.63 -6.17
N PRO A 19 0.46 -5.60 -7.09
CA PRO A 19 0.93 -6.96 -6.87
C PRO A 19 2.40 -7.07 -6.48
N PRO A 20 3.35 -6.30 -7.04
CA PRO A 20 4.77 -6.43 -6.70
C PRO A 20 5.04 -6.27 -5.20
N LYS A 21 4.42 -5.27 -4.55
CA LYS A 21 4.58 -5.02 -3.12
C LYS A 21 4.04 -6.19 -2.31
N VAL A 22 2.83 -6.61 -2.64
CA VAL A 22 2.10 -7.68 -1.97
C VAL A 22 2.86 -8.99 -2.08
N LEU A 23 3.28 -9.35 -3.28
CA LEU A 23 4.03 -10.56 -3.55
C LEU A 23 5.35 -10.57 -2.78
N LEU A 24 6.06 -9.44 -2.68
CA LEU A 24 7.28 -9.36 -1.88
C LEU A 24 7.01 -9.61 -0.38
N SER A 25 5.95 -9.03 0.19
CA SER A 25 5.56 -9.28 1.59
C SER A 25 5.19 -10.74 1.84
N PHE A 26 4.36 -11.32 0.97
CA PHE A 26 3.94 -12.72 1.09
C PHE A 26 5.07 -13.71 0.78
N ALA A 27 6.02 -13.38 -0.10
CA ALA A 27 7.11 -14.28 -0.47
C ALA A 27 8.05 -14.54 0.70
N ARG A 28 8.21 -13.55 1.59
CA ARG A 28 8.98 -13.71 2.83
C ARG A 28 8.30 -14.69 3.79
N LEU A 29 6.99 -14.59 3.95
CA LEU A 29 6.19 -15.52 4.76
C LEU A 29 6.10 -16.91 4.14
N ALA A 30 6.19 -17.00 2.81
CA ALA A 30 6.17 -18.28 2.11
C ALA A 30 7.38 -19.16 2.41
N ALA A 31 8.45 -18.60 2.98
CA ALA A 31 9.60 -19.37 3.43
C ALA A 31 9.28 -20.26 4.66
N THR A 32 8.31 -19.88 5.49
CA THR A 32 8.01 -20.55 6.78
C THR A 32 6.58 -21.12 6.86
N ARG A 33 5.74 -20.88 5.85
CA ARG A 33 4.31 -21.25 5.84
C ARG A 33 3.92 -22.13 4.66
N SER A 34 2.84 -22.91 4.82
CA SER A 34 2.29 -23.75 3.75
C SER A 34 1.52 -22.93 2.70
N THR A 35 1.39 -23.46 1.47
CA THR A 35 0.61 -22.82 0.38
C THR A 35 -0.86 -22.60 0.78
N HIS A 36 -1.43 -23.51 1.57
CA HIS A 36 -2.81 -23.41 2.04
C HIS A 36 -2.97 -22.26 3.04
N GLU A 37 -2.03 -22.11 3.98
CA GLU A 37 -2.02 -21.00 4.93
C GLU A 37 -1.83 -19.65 4.23
N LEU A 38 -0.91 -19.56 3.26
CA LEU A 38 -0.68 -18.35 2.47
C LEU A 38 -1.94 -17.88 1.73
N ARG A 39 -2.68 -18.81 1.11
CA ARG A 39 -3.95 -18.48 0.42
C ARG A 39 -5.02 -18.02 1.39
N ARG A 40 -5.13 -18.68 2.54
CA ARG A 40 -6.10 -18.29 3.57
C ARG A 40 -5.75 -16.93 4.16
N LEU A 41 -4.47 -16.66 4.40
CA LEU A 41 -3.97 -15.36 4.83
C LEU A 41 -4.23 -14.27 3.79
N ALA A 42 -4.02 -14.58 2.50
CA ALA A 42 -4.32 -13.66 1.40
C ALA A 42 -5.81 -13.31 1.32
N ALA A 43 -6.69 -14.29 1.49
CA ALA A 43 -8.13 -14.07 1.50
C ALA A 43 -8.55 -13.16 2.66
N TRP A 44 -8.14 -13.48 3.89
CA TRP A 44 -8.45 -12.67 5.07
C TRP A 44 -7.88 -11.26 4.99
N SER A 45 -6.62 -11.15 4.62
CA SER A 45 -5.96 -9.84 4.54
C SER A 45 -6.60 -8.98 3.45
N SER A 46 -6.95 -9.56 2.30
CA SER A 46 -7.63 -8.82 1.23
C SER A 46 -9.04 -8.38 1.63
N LEU A 47 -9.77 -9.21 2.38
CA LEU A 47 -11.08 -8.85 2.92
C LEU A 47 -10.98 -7.66 3.91
N ILE A 48 -10.03 -7.71 4.84
CA ILE A 48 -9.84 -6.64 5.83
C ILE A 48 -9.38 -5.36 5.12
N THR A 49 -8.42 -5.45 4.20
CA THR A 49 -7.96 -4.31 3.38
C THR A 49 -9.11 -3.69 2.59
N ALA A 50 -9.96 -4.51 1.95
CA ALA A 50 -11.14 -4.05 1.23
C ALA A 50 -12.12 -3.30 2.14
N LEU A 51 -12.39 -3.85 3.33
CA LEU A 51 -13.30 -3.22 4.30
C LEU A 51 -12.74 -1.88 4.80
N ILE A 52 -11.46 -1.84 5.17
CA ILE A 52 -10.77 -0.63 5.62
C ILE A 52 -10.79 0.44 4.51
N GLY A 53 -10.40 0.08 3.29
CA GLY A 53 -10.42 1.00 2.15
C GLY A 53 -11.81 1.56 1.86
N LEU A 54 -12.86 0.73 1.98
CA LEU A 54 -14.25 1.16 1.83
C LEU A 54 -14.64 2.18 2.92
N VAL A 55 -14.37 1.86 4.19
CA VAL A 55 -14.68 2.77 5.31
C VAL A 55 -13.93 4.09 5.16
N LEU A 56 -12.63 4.06 4.86
CA LEU A 56 -11.82 5.26 4.67
C LEU A 56 -12.27 6.09 3.47
N ALA A 57 -12.60 5.47 2.35
CA ALA A 57 -12.99 6.19 1.15
C ALA A 57 -14.27 7.01 1.35
N TYR A 58 -15.26 6.45 2.08
CA TYR A 58 -16.50 7.16 2.41
C TYR A 58 -16.36 8.12 3.59
N SER A 59 -15.44 7.84 4.53
CA SER A 59 -15.18 8.69 5.69
C SER A 59 -14.11 9.76 5.44
N ALA A 60 -13.62 9.91 4.20
CA ALA A 60 -12.46 10.75 3.91
C ALA A 60 -12.64 12.20 4.38
N ASP A 61 -13.75 12.87 4.02
CA ASP A 61 -14.01 14.25 4.49
C ASP A 61 -14.20 14.33 5.99
N PHE A 62 -14.84 13.30 6.58
CA PHE A 62 -15.07 13.28 8.01
C PHE A 62 -13.73 13.21 8.76
N VAL A 63 -12.80 12.40 8.28
CA VAL A 63 -11.45 12.30 8.86
C VAL A 63 -10.69 13.61 8.68
N THR A 64 -10.66 14.19 7.48
CA THR A 64 -9.91 15.43 7.24
C THR A 64 -10.50 16.63 7.97
N SER A 65 -11.83 16.74 8.05
CA SER A 65 -12.51 17.80 8.81
C SER A 65 -12.31 17.65 10.32
N LEU A 66 -12.37 16.43 10.87
CA LEU A 66 -12.16 16.19 12.30
C LEU A 66 -10.77 16.63 12.74
N PHE A 67 -9.74 16.29 11.96
CA PHE A 67 -8.35 16.63 12.26
C PHE A 67 -7.91 17.99 11.71
N HIS A 68 -8.78 18.72 10.99
CA HIS A 68 -8.44 19.97 10.31
C HIS A 68 -7.21 19.85 9.39
N ILE A 69 -7.08 18.72 8.69
CA ILE A 69 -5.96 18.42 7.80
C ILE A 69 -6.37 18.76 6.37
N SER A 70 -5.54 19.53 5.66
CA SER A 70 -5.75 19.80 4.24
C SER A 70 -5.32 18.63 3.35
N ASP A 71 -5.94 18.51 2.17
CA ASP A 71 -5.59 17.47 1.18
C ASP A 71 -4.11 17.52 0.80
N GLN A 72 -3.54 18.73 0.69
CA GLN A 72 -2.12 18.95 0.41
C GLN A 72 -1.22 18.45 1.55
N SER A 73 -1.62 18.70 2.80
CA SER A 73 -0.87 18.23 3.98
C SER A 73 -0.87 16.71 4.03
N LEU A 74 -1.98 16.08 3.65
CA LEU A 74 -2.08 14.64 3.55
C LEU A 74 -1.20 14.07 2.43
N GLN A 75 -1.11 14.74 1.27
CA GLN A 75 -0.18 14.37 0.19
C GLN A 75 1.28 14.49 0.62
N LEU A 76 1.66 15.56 1.33
CA LEU A 76 3.03 15.74 1.86
C LEU A 76 3.39 14.66 2.89
N ALA A 77 2.51 14.41 3.86
CA ALA A 77 2.70 13.37 4.86
C ALA A 77 2.77 11.98 4.22
N GLY A 78 1.85 11.72 3.29
CA GLY A 78 1.82 10.54 2.44
C GLY A 78 3.13 10.32 1.71
N GLY A 79 3.53 11.27 0.86
CA GLY A 79 4.77 11.21 0.08
C GLY A 79 6.01 10.98 0.96
N THR A 80 6.05 11.61 2.13
CA THR A 80 7.15 11.42 3.10
C THR A 80 7.18 9.99 3.62
N ILE A 81 6.04 9.43 4.04
CA ILE A 81 5.97 8.04 4.53
C ILE A 81 6.30 7.05 3.40
N PHE A 82 5.87 7.33 2.17
CA PHE A 82 6.23 6.52 0.99
C PHE A 82 7.73 6.51 0.76
N PHE A 83 8.35 7.68 0.81
CA PHE A 83 9.79 7.82 0.61
C PHE A 83 10.58 7.09 1.70
N VAL A 84 10.18 7.23 2.97
CA VAL A 84 10.83 6.52 4.08
C VAL A 84 10.69 5.00 3.93
N TYR A 85 9.48 4.52 3.59
CA TYR A 85 9.26 3.09 3.34
C TYR A 85 10.08 2.57 2.16
N ALA A 86 10.17 3.35 1.09
CA ALA A 86 10.96 3.04 -0.09
C ALA A 86 12.46 2.94 0.23
N VAL A 87 13.00 3.90 0.98
CA VAL A 87 14.39 3.89 1.46
C VAL A 87 14.65 2.64 2.30
N ALA A 88 13.73 2.28 3.19
CA ALA A 88 13.87 1.06 3.97
C ALA A 88 13.91 -0.20 3.11
N LEU A 89 13.09 -0.30 2.06
CA LEU A 89 13.16 -1.42 1.11
C LEU A 89 14.51 -1.47 0.39
N VAL A 90 15.06 -0.33 -0.04
CA VAL A 90 16.38 -0.26 -0.70
C VAL A 90 17.49 -0.68 0.26
N LEU A 91 17.39 -0.28 1.52
CA LEU A 91 18.36 -0.61 2.56
C LEU A 91 18.15 -2.01 3.17
N GLY A 92 17.11 -2.74 2.76
CA GLY A 92 16.76 -4.03 3.34
C GLY A 92 16.26 -3.94 4.79
N ILE A 93 15.88 -2.75 5.26
CA ILE A 93 15.31 -2.50 6.58
C ILE A 93 13.84 -2.92 6.58
N HIS A 94 13.43 -3.62 7.61
CA HIS A 94 12.08 -4.16 7.73
C HIS A 94 11.22 -3.26 8.62
N LEU A 95 10.49 -2.32 8.04
CA LEU A 95 9.46 -1.58 8.79
C LEU A 95 8.27 -2.51 9.05
N GLY A 96 8.00 -2.80 10.32
CA GLY A 96 6.80 -3.52 10.76
C GLY A 96 6.91 -5.05 10.80
N ALA A 97 8.04 -5.63 10.41
CA ALA A 97 8.38 -6.96 10.91
C ALA A 97 8.90 -6.74 12.34
N GLY A 98 8.29 -7.40 13.33
CA GLY A 98 8.76 -7.35 14.71
C GLY A 98 10.26 -7.60 14.75
N THR A 99 11.02 -6.53 14.99
CA THR A 99 12.40 -6.59 15.43
C THR A 99 12.29 -6.54 16.96
N GLY A 100 12.16 -7.72 17.55
CA GLY A 100 11.99 -7.96 18.98
C GLY A 100 11.30 -9.32 19.14
N GLU A 101 11.97 -10.41 19.49
CA GLU A 101 12.48 -10.70 20.84
C GLU A 101 11.43 -10.60 21.96
N ASP A 102 10.14 -10.62 21.64
CA ASP A 102 9.11 -10.95 22.64
C ASP A 102 8.39 -12.25 22.26
N ASP A 103 8.51 -13.21 23.16
CA ASP A 103 8.09 -14.61 23.18
C ASP A 103 6.56 -14.81 23.20
N ASP A 104 5.80 -13.89 22.58
CA ASP A 104 4.34 -13.85 22.64
C ASP A 104 3.74 -14.37 21.33
N HIS A 105 4.10 -15.61 20.98
CA HIS A 105 3.39 -16.35 19.94
C HIS A 105 1.93 -16.51 20.36
N LEU A 106 1.04 -15.78 19.69
CA LEU A 106 -0.39 -15.93 19.90
C LEU A 106 -0.79 -17.39 19.63
N PRO A 107 -1.72 -17.99 20.40
CA PRO A 107 -2.08 -19.40 20.27
C PRO A 107 -2.57 -19.82 18.86
N ASN A 108 -2.93 -18.85 18.02
CA ASN A 108 -3.44 -19.08 16.68
C ASN A 108 -2.44 -18.59 15.61
N PRO A 109 -1.80 -19.51 14.86
CA PRO A 109 -0.82 -19.17 13.83
C PRO A 109 -1.37 -18.29 12.70
N MET A 110 -2.69 -18.23 12.54
CA MET A 110 -3.34 -17.31 11.60
C MET A 110 -3.35 -15.87 12.09
N VAL A 111 -3.59 -15.66 13.39
CA VAL A 111 -3.67 -14.32 13.97
C VAL A 111 -2.29 -13.67 13.94
N ASP A 112 -1.24 -14.46 14.20
CA ASP A 112 0.15 -14.01 14.10
C ASP A 112 0.54 -13.62 12.67
N GLY A 113 0.21 -14.47 11.69
CA GLY A 113 0.44 -14.16 10.28
C GLY A 113 -0.36 -12.95 9.78
N ILE A 114 -1.61 -12.77 10.26
CA ILE A 114 -2.41 -11.58 9.96
C ILE A 114 -1.77 -10.33 10.58
N ARG A 115 -1.26 -10.40 11.82
CA ARG A 115 -0.62 -9.28 12.51
C ARG A 115 0.66 -8.82 11.80
N GLU A 116 1.54 -9.76 11.44
CA GLU A 116 2.76 -9.47 10.67
C GLU A 116 2.46 -8.85 9.31
N LEU A 117 1.33 -9.23 8.70
CA LEU A 117 0.88 -8.69 7.43
C LEU A 117 0.05 -7.41 7.58
N MET A 118 -0.55 -7.16 8.74
CA MET A 118 -1.43 -6.02 8.95
C MET A 118 -0.66 -4.72 8.76
N LEU A 119 0.52 -4.57 9.35
CA LEU A 119 1.33 -3.36 9.17
C LEU A 119 1.76 -3.11 7.71
N PRO A 120 2.32 -4.08 6.96
CA PRO A 120 2.80 -3.85 5.60
C PRO A 120 1.72 -3.97 4.50
N TYR A 121 0.61 -4.68 4.73
CA TYR A 121 -0.41 -4.98 3.70
C TYR A 121 -1.79 -4.37 3.97
N VAL A 122 -2.26 -4.33 5.23
CA VAL A 122 -3.66 -3.95 5.54
C VAL A 122 -3.79 -2.51 6.04
N ALA A 123 -3.00 -2.14 7.03
CA ALA A 123 -2.88 -0.80 7.59
C ALA A 123 -1.63 -0.08 7.08
N SER A 124 -1.08 -0.50 5.92
CA SER A 124 0.07 0.21 5.35
C SER A 124 -0.32 1.68 5.15
N PRO A 125 0.37 2.64 5.81
CA PRO A 125 0.05 4.06 5.70
C PRO A 125 -0.04 4.54 4.25
N LEU A 126 0.66 3.82 3.37
CA LEU A 126 0.64 3.97 1.93
C LEU A 126 -0.75 3.80 1.32
N ALA A 127 -1.43 2.70 1.64
CA ALA A 127 -2.76 2.39 1.13
C ALA A 127 -3.81 3.36 1.70
N VAL A 128 -3.68 3.69 2.99
CA VAL A 128 -4.53 4.68 3.67
C VAL A 128 -4.44 6.05 2.98
N THR A 129 -3.22 6.53 2.76
CA THR A 129 -2.97 7.81 2.09
C THR A 129 -3.53 7.78 0.67
N ALA A 130 -3.26 6.73 -0.10
CA ALA A 130 -3.72 6.63 -1.48
C ALA A 130 -5.26 6.65 -1.59
N VAL A 131 -5.96 5.96 -0.68
CA VAL A 131 -7.42 5.94 -0.64
C VAL A 131 -7.97 7.32 -0.27
N LEU A 132 -7.42 7.95 0.77
CA LEU A 132 -7.87 9.27 1.21
C LEU A 132 -7.63 10.35 0.13
N VAL A 133 -6.40 10.46 -0.38
CA VAL A 133 -6.05 11.44 -1.43
C VAL A 133 -6.88 11.19 -2.70
N GLY A 134 -7.07 9.93 -3.08
CA GLY A 134 -7.90 9.57 -4.22
C GLY A 134 -9.37 9.97 -4.04
N SER A 135 -9.94 9.74 -2.85
CA SER A 135 -11.31 10.14 -2.51
C SER A 135 -11.50 11.65 -2.45
N LEU A 136 -10.51 12.39 -1.95
CA LEU A 136 -10.57 13.85 -1.77
C LEU A 136 -10.30 14.63 -3.07
N SER A 137 -9.85 13.96 -4.13
CA SER A 137 -9.54 14.60 -5.40
C SER A 137 -10.75 15.25 -6.10
N LYS A 138 -11.98 14.78 -5.80
CA LYS A 138 -13.23 15.40 -6.28
C LYS A 138 -14.34 15.21 -5.24
N ASP A 139 -15.06 16.29 -4.96
CA ASP A 139 -16.30 16.29 -4.16
C ASP A 139 -17.49 15.78 -4.96
N ASP A 140 -17.43 14.52 -5.39
CA ASP A 140 -18.54 13.83 -6.03
C ASP A 140 -18.70 12.41 -5.47
N TRP A 141 -19.94 12.05 -5.14
CA TRP A 141 -20.26 10.71 -4.64
C TRP A 141 -20.04 9.64 -5.73
N GLY A 142 -20.28 10.00 -7.00
CA GLY A 142 -19.94 9.16 -8.15
C GLY A 142 -18.43 8.90 -8.26
N TRP A 143 -17.61 9.92 -8.02
CA TRP A 143 -16.16 9.77 -7.95
C TRP A 143 -15.71 8.82 -6.84
N ARG A 144 -16.28 8.90 -5.64
CA ARG A 144 -15.92 7.99 -4.53
C ARG A 144 -16.20 6.54 -4.85
N THR A 145 -17.36 6.26 -5.46
CA THR A 145 -17.67 4.89 -5.91
C THR A 145 -16.68 4.39 -6.96
N THR A 146 -16.19 5.28 -7.83
CA THR A 146 -15.15 4.97 -8.82
C THR A 146 -13.80 4.65 -8.14
N VAL A 147 -13.40 5.43 -7.13
CA VAL A 147 -12.18 5.21 -6.35
C VAL A 147 -12.24 3.89 -5.59
N VAL A 148 -13.35 3.61 -4.91
CA VAL A 148 -13.60 2.34 -4.22
C VAL A 148 -13.57 1.18 -5.22
N GLY A 149 -14.21 1.32 -6.37
CA GLY A 149 -14.19 0.31 -7.44
C GLY A 149 -12.77 0.00 -7.93
N ALA A 150 -11.96 1.04 -8.18
CA ALA A 150 -10.56 0.88 -8.58
C ALA A 150 -9.72 0.20 -7.49
N TYR A 151 -9.90 0.62 -6.24
CA TYR A 151 -9.20 0.04 -5.09
C TYR A 151 -9.56 -1.44 -4.90
N LEU A 152 -10.84 -1.78 -4.92
CA LEU A 152 -11.31 -3.16 -4.81
C LEU A 152 -10.82 -4.03 -5.99
N ALA A 153 -10.76 -3.47 -7.20
CA ALA A 153 -10.18 -4.16 -8.35
C ALA A 153 -8.70 -4.49 -8.12
N VAL A 154 -7.90 -3.54 -7.63
CA VAL A 154 -6.49 -3.78 -7.29
C VAL A 154 -6.35 -4.81 -6.18
N VAL A 155 -7.17 -4.75 -5.13
CA VAL A 155 -7.18 -5.75 -4.04
C VAL A 155 -7.54 -7.14 -4.57
N ALA A 156 -8.52 -7.25 -5.47
CA ALA A 156 -8.87 -8.51 -6.10
C ALA A 156 -7.74 -9.07 -6.98
N ILE A 157 -7.08 -8.22 -7.77
CA ILE A 157 -5.91 -8.61 -8.57
C ILE A 157 -4.77 -9.07 -7.66
N ASN A 158 -4.49 -8.36 -6.58
CA ASN A 158 -3.48 -8.74 -5.59
C ASN A 158 -3.76 -10.13 -5.01
N TYR A 159 -5.01 -10.39 -4.62
CA TYR A 159 -5.41 -11.69 -4.13
C TYR A 159 -5.19 -12.80 -5.17
N ILE A 160 -5.61 -12.57 -6.42
CA ILE A 160 -5.43 -13.54 -7.52
C ILE A 160 -3.94 -13.80 -7.76
N CYS A 161 -3.12 -12.74 -7.82
CA CYS A 161 -1.68 -12.84 -7.96
C CYS A 161 -1.07 -13.69 -6.85
N VAL A 162 -1.38 -13.41 -5.59
CA VAL A 162 -0.86 -14.20 -4.46
C VAL A 162 -1.36 -15.65 -4.54
N ALA A 163 -2.63 -15.88 -4.83
CA ALA A 163 -3.19 -17.24 -4.90
C ALA A 163 -2.54 -18.10 -6.01
N ALA A 164 -2.22 -17.47 -7.15
CA ALA A 164 -1.57 -18.08 -8.29
C ALA A 164 -0.06 -18.26 -8.08
N LEU A 165 0.61 -17.27 -7.49
CA LEU A 165 2.06 -17.25 -7.30
C LEU A 165 2.51 -17.91 -5.99
N ALA A 166 1.64 -18.15 -5.02
CA ALA A 166 1.96 -18.84 -3.75
C ALA A 166 2.85 -20.09 -3.90
N PRO A 167 2.58 -21.04 -4.83
CA PRO A 167 3.48 -22.18 -5.03
C PRO A 167 4.86 -21.80 -5.60
N LEU A 168 4.93 -20.74 -6.41
CA LEU A 168 6.16 -20.24 -7.01
C LEU A 168 7.01 -19.46 -5.99
N MET A 169 6.36 -18.72 -5.09
CA MET A 169 7.00 -17.91 -4.05
C MET A 169 7.80 -18.76 -3.06
N ARG A 170 7.39 -20.03 -2.84
CA ARG A 170 8.17 -21.00 -2.05
C ARG A 170 9.51 -21.38 -2.70
N ARG A 171 9.63 -21.24 -4.02
CA ARG A 171 10.84 -21.53 -4.79
C ARG A 171 11.69 -20.29 -5.03
N THR A 172 11.24 -19.11 -4.62
CA THR A 172 12.00 -17.88 -4.83
C THR A 172 13.19 -17.81 -3.88
N HIS A 173 14.39 -17.73 -4.43
CA HIS A 173 15.61 -17.56 -3.66
C HIS A 173 15.67 -16.18 -2.99
N ARG A 174 16.27 -16.10 -1.79
CA ARG A 174 16.44 -14.85 -1.04
C ARG A 174 17.07 -13.74 -1.87
N THR A 175 18.06 -14.06 -2.71
CA THR A 175 18.75 -13.10 -3.58
C THR A 175 17.80 -12.41 -4.57
N SER A 176 16.86 -13.15 -5.17
CA SER A 176 15.89 -12.59 -6.11
C SER A 176 14.91 -11.65 -5.41
N LEU A 177 14.47 -12.00 -4.20
CA LEU A 177 13.62 -11.12 -3.39
C LEU A 177 14.34 -9.84 -2.99
N GLU A 178 15.62 -9.91 -2.69
CA GLU A 178 16.42 -8.74 -2.31
C GLU A 178 16.57 -7.77 -3.49
N VAL A 179 16.97 -8.27 -4.67
CA VAL A 179 17.07 -7.43 -5.87
C VAL A 179 15.72 -6.80 -6.23
N LEU A 180 14.65 -7.60 -6.22
CA LEU A 180 13.30 -7.10 -6.54
C LEU A 180 12.81 -6.07 -5.51
N SER A 181 13.15 -6.25 -4.22
CA SER A 181 12.82 -5.28 -3.18
C SER A 181 13.54 -3.94 -3.36
N ARG A 182 14.80 -3.95 -3.81
CA ARG A 182 15.55 -2.72 -4.10
C ARG A 182 15.00 -2.00 -5.32
N LEU A 183 14.65 -2.74 -6.38
CA LEU A 183 14.00 -2.16 -7.57
C LEU A 183 12.65 -1.55 -7.22
N LEU A 184 11.82 -2.26 -6.45
CA LEU A 184 10.54 -1.73 -5.98
C LEU A 184 10.75 -0.50 -5.09
N GLY A 185 11.74 -0.55 -4.18
CA GLY A 185 12.11 0.60 -3.34
C GLY A 185 12.47 1.84 -4.17
N LEU A 186 13.29 1.71 -5.21
CA LEU A 186 13.62 2.83 -6.09
C LEU A 186 12.38 3.43 -6.78
N LEU A 187 11.45 2.58 -7.25
CA LEU A 187 10.20 3.03 -7.87
C LEU A 187 9.28 3.74 -6.87
N LEU A 188 9.11 3.19 -5.66
CA LEU A 188 8.29 3.79 -4.62
C LEU A 188 8.89 5.11 -4.10
N ALA A 189 10.21 5.25 -4.10
CA ALA A 189 10.88 6.49 -3.74
C ALA A 189 10.51 7.59 -4.74
N ALA A 190 10.53 7.28 -6.04
CA ALA A 190 10.12 8.21 -7.09
C ALA A 190 8.66 8.64 -6.92
N VAL A 191 7.74 7.69 -6.69
CA VAL A 191 6.31 7.99 -6.43
C VAL A 191 6.13 8.83 -5.17
N GLY A 192 6.88 8.54 -4.11
CA GLY A 192 6.84 9.31 -2.86
C GLY A 192 7.29 10.77 -3.05
N VAL A 193 8.36 10.98 -3.83
CA VAL A 193 8.83 12.32 -4.21
C VAL A 193 7.78 13.05 -5.05
N GLU A 194 7.19 12.39 -6.04
CA GLU A 194 6.15 13.00 -6.87
C GLU A 194 4.93 13.43 -6.04
N LEU A 195 4.48 12.58 -5.11
CA LEU A 195 3.38 12.90 -4.20
C LEU A 195 3.73 14.07 -3.26
N PHE A 196 4.97 14.11 -2.76
CA PHE A 196 5.46 15.22 -1.94
C PHE A 196 5.47 16.54 -2.72
N LEU A 197 6.00 16.53 -3.95
CA LEU A 197 6.05 17.70 -4.83
C LEU A 197 4.65 18.20 -5.22
N ASN A 198 3.72 17.28 -5.49
CA ASN A 198 2.33 17.62 -5.78
C ASN A 198 1.64 18.30 -4.57
N GLY A 199 1.87 17.78 -3.36
CA GLY A 199 1.40 18.43 -2.14
C GLY A 199 2.00 19.82 -1.94
N LEU A 200 3.30 19.99 -2.22
CA LEU A 200 4.01 21.26 -2.12
C LEU A 200 3.49 22.30 -3.13
N ALA A 201 3.31 21.88 -4.40
CA ALA A 201 2.75 22.71 -5.45
C ALA A 201 1.31 23.14 -5.11
N GLY A 202 0.51 22.24 -4.53
CA GLY A 202 -0.84 22.54 -4.06
C GLY A 202 -0.91 23.59 -2.95
N LEU A 203 0.19 23.84 -2.22
CA LEU A 203 0.32 24.92 -1.23
C LEU A 203 0.81 26.25 -1.84
N GLY A 204 1.02 26.30 -3.16
CA GLY A 204 1.48 27.49 -3.87
C GLY A 204 2.99 27.59 -4.07
N LEU A 205 3.77 26.64 -3.53
CA LEU A 205 5.21 26.56 -3.72
C LEU A 205 5.53 25.82 -5.03
N HIS A 206 5.52 26.57 -6.13
CA HIS A 206 5.90 26.05 -7.45
C HIS A 206 7.43 26.05 -7.55
N LEU A 207 8.03 24.88 -7.74
CA LEU A 207 9.44 24.80 -8.14
C LEU A 207 9.55 25.25 -9.61
N PRO A 208 10.60 26.02 -9.98
CA PRO A 208 10.87 26.29 -11.39
C PRO A 208 10.98 24.97 -12.13
N GLU A 209 10.32 24.84 -13.28
CA GLU A 209 10.40 23.62 -14.09
C GLU A 209 11.87 23.31 -14.42
N ALA A 210 12.39 22.21 -13.87
CA ALA A 210 13.66 21.67 -14.30
C ALA A 210 13.43 20.94 -15.63
N HIS A 211 14.09 21.43 -16.68
CA HIS A 211 14.09 20.90 -18.05
C HIS A 211 14.40 19.41 -18.13
#